data_AF-A0A1X7UI72-F1
#
_entry.id   AF-A0A1X7UI72-F1
#
_cell.length_a   1.000
_cell.length_b   1.000
_cell.length_c   1.000
_cell.angle_alpha   90.00
_cell.angle_beta   90.00
_cell.angle_gamma   90.00
#
_symmetry.space_group_name_H-M   'P 1'
#
loop_
_entity.id
_entity.type
_entity.pdbx_description
1 polymer ?
#
loop_
_entity_poly.entity_id
_entity_poly.type
_entity_poly.pdbx_seq_one_letter_code
_entity_poly.pdbx_strand_id
1 'polypeptide(L)' 'MLYKLGQQEFIPVKYFSIDRVFHNETLAATHLAEFHQIEGVVTDYNLTLGDLMGVLYAFFSKMGKY' A
#
# COMPACT_ATOMS: atom_id res chain seq x y z
N MET A 1 4.56 4.34 11.99
CA MET A 1 5.80 4.08 11.23
C MET A 1 6.12 5.23 10.27
N LEU A 2 5.25 5.50 9.29
CA LEU A 2 5.46 6.55 8.27
C LEU A 2 5.66 7.97 8.84
N TYR A 3 4.95 8.31 9.92
CA TYR A 3 5.15 9.59 10.61
C TYR A 3 6.61 9.82 11.05
N LYS A 4 7.28 8.79 11.57
CA LYS A 4 8.69 8.90 12.01
C LYS A 4 9.65 9.02 10.81
N LEU A 5 9.34 8.35 9.71
CA LEU A 5 10.13 8.41 8.48
C LEU A 5 10.16 9.84 7.91
N GLY A 6 9.03 10.54 7.91
CA GLY A 6 8.94 11.92 7.43
C GLY A 6 9.66 12.96 8.31
N GLN A 7 10.21 12.57 9.46
CA GLN A 7 10.96 13.44 10.38
C GLN A 7 12.48 13.26 10.27
N GLN A 8 12.95 12.34 9.44
CA GLN A 8 14.37 12.03 9.26
C GLN A 8 14.91 12.63 7.97
N GLU A 9 16.23 12.63 7.81
CA GLU A 9 16.84 12.92 6.51
C GLU A 9 16.28 11.96 5.46
N PHE A 10 16.01 12.48 4.26
CA PHE A 10 15.38 11.70 3.21
C PHE A 10 16.30 10.54 2.79
N ILE A 11 15.76 9.33 2.85
CA ILE A 11 16.41 8.12 2.36
C ILE A 11 15.38 7.39 1.49
N PRO A 12 15.74 6.94 0.28
CA PRO A 12 14.86 6.13 -0.53
C PRO A 12 14.42 4.86 0.21
N VAL A 13 13.11 4.60 0.26
CA VAL A 13 12.56 3.44 0.97
C VAL A 13 11.39 2.80 0.23
N LYS A 14 11.19 1.52 0.51
CA LYS A 14 10.04 0.73 0.06
C LYS A 14 9.48 -0.01 1.25
N TYR A 15 8.24 0.30 1.64
CA TYR A 15 7.55 -0.35 2.74
C TYR A 15 6.22 -0.93 2.27
N PHE A 16 5.80 -2.00 2.94
CA PHE A 16 4.45 -2.53 2.81
C PHE A 16 3.91 -2.89 4.20
N SER A 17 2.60 -2.89 4.34
CA SER A 17 1.91 -3.38 5.53
C SER A 17 0.70 -4.21 5.13
N ILE A 18 0.41 -5.22 5.94
CA ILE A 18 -0.82 -5.99 5.90
C ILE A 18 -1.35 -5.95 7.32
N ASP A 19 -2.47 -5.27 7.52
CA ASP A 19 -3.01 -5.06 8.86
C ASP A 19 -4.53 -5.05 8.86
N ARG A 20 -5.12 -5.25 10.03
CA ARG A 20 -6.56 -5.15 10.23
C ARG A 20 -6.97 -3.69 10.38
N VAL A 21 -7.95 -3.27 9.60
CA VAL A 21 -8.53 -1.92 9.63
C VAL A 21 -10.01 -1.98 9.98
N PHE A 22 -10.53 -0.87 10.49
CA PHE A 22 -11.93 -0.73 10.91
C PHE A 22 -12.57 0.43 10.17
N HIS A 23 -13.70 0.16 9.51
CA HIS A 23 -14.49 1.16 8.81
C HIS A 23 -15.86 1.25 9.47
N ASN A 24 -16.37 2.48 9.64
CA ASN A 24 -17.71 2.71 10.16
C ASN A 24 -18.74 2.55 9.04
N GLU A 25 -19.00 1.30 8.66
CA GLU A 25 -19.90 0.91 7.56
C GLU A 25 -20.98 -0.04 8.05
N THR A 26 -22.15 -0.02 7.41
CA THR A 26 -23.23 -0.97 7.72
C THR A 26 -22.87 -2.35 7.18
N LEU A 27 -22.95 -3.37 8.02
CA LEU A 27 -22.61 -4.73 7.64
C LEU A 27 -23.55 -5.26 6.56
N ALA A 28 -22.98 -5.81 5.50
CA ALA A 28 -23.69 -6.48 4.41
C ALA A 28 -22.82 -7.62 3.86
N ALA A 29 -23.37 -8.44 2.96
CA ALA A 29 -22.67 -9.60 2.40
C ALA A 29 -21.30 -9.26 1.76
N THR A 30 -21.13 -8.03 1.27
CA THR A 30 -19.89 -7.52 0.67
C THR A 30 -19.18 -6.45 1.49
N HIS A 31 -19.72 -6.10 2.68
CA HIS A 31 -19.20 -4.99 3.50
C HIS A 31 -19.00 -5.45 4.93
N LEU A 32 -17.72 -5.55 5.33
CA LEU A 32 -17.32 -5.85 6.69
C LEU A 32 -16.83 -4.57 7.36
N ALA A 33 -17.20 -4.37 8.63
CA ALA A 33 -16.72 -3.26 9.46
C ALA A 33 -15.24 -3.44 9.87
N GLU A 34 -14.72 -4.67 9.81
CA GLU A 34 -13.30 -4.97 9.97
C GLU A 34 -12.81 -5.89 8.84
N PHE A 35 -11.65 -5.58 8.26
CA PHE A 35 -11.03 -6.40 7.22
C PHE A 35 -9.52 -6.16 7.19
N HIS A 36 -8.80 -6.98 6.42
CA HIS A 36 -7.35 -6.81 6.25
C HIS A 36 -7.08 -5.97 5.01
N GLN A 37 -6.32 -4.89 5.19
CA GLN A 37 -5.88 -4.00 4.11
C GLN A 37 -4.38 -4.19 3.86
N ILE A 38 -4.02 -4.17 2.58
CA ILE A 38 -2.63 -4.15 2.12
C ILE A 38 -2.32 -2.73 1.66
N GLU A 39 -1.24 -2.15 2.16
CA GLU A 39 -0.73 -0.85 1.72
C GLU A 39 0.74 -0.95 1.33
N GLY A 40 1.14 -0.18 0.33
CA GLY A 40 2.53 -0.08 -0.13
C GLY A 40 2.92 1.37 -0.34
N VAL A 41 4.11 1.75 0.09
CA VAL A 41 4.70 3.08 -0.16
C VAL A 41 6.11 2.93 -0.68
N VAL A 42 6.40 3.67 -1.76
CA VAL A 42 7.73 3.81 -2.35
C VAL A 42 8.05 5.29 -2.38
N THR A 43 9.17 5.67 -1.77
CA THR A 43 9.69 7.03 -1.83
C THR A 43 11.09 7.00 -2.39
N ASP A 44 11.31 7.75 -3.47
CA ASP A 44 12.58 7.89 -4.15
C ASP A 44 12.58 9.22 -4.91
N TYR A 45 13.73 9.63 -5.42
CA TYR A 45 13.84 10.80 -6.27
C TYR A 45 13.28 10.52 -7.66
N ASN A 46 12.59 11.51 -8.26
CA ASN A 46 12.11 11.49 -9.64
C ASN A 46 11.13 10.35 -9.97
N LEU A 47 10.38 9.84 -8.99
CA LEU A 47 9.32 8.87 -9.26
C LEU A 47 8.25 9.44 -10.18
N THR A 48 7.78 8.60 -11.09
CA THR A 48 6.75 8.91 -12.08
C THR A 48 5.54 7.98 -11.91
N LEU A 49 4.45 8.28 -12.62
CA LEU A 49 3.32 7.36 -12.71
C LEU A 49 3.72 6.00 -13.32
N GLY A 50 4.72 5.98 -14.21
CA GLY A 50 5.24 4.75 -14.80
C GLY A 50 5.81 3.80 -13.75
N ASP A 51 6.48 4.33 -12.72
CA ASP A 51 7.01 3.53 -11.62
C ASP A 51 5.89 2.91 -10.79
N LEU A 52 4.83 3.68 -10.49
CA LEU A 52 3.64 3.15 -9.80
C LEU A 52 2.99 2.03 -10.60
N MET A 53 2.80 2.23 -11.91
CA MET A 53 2.24 1.20 -12.80
C MET A 53 3.12 -0.06 -12.83
N GLY A 54 4.44 0.10 -12.86
CA GLY A 54 5.40 -1.01 -12.82
C GLY A 54 5.31 -1.81 -11.52
N VAL A 55 5.17 -1.13 -10.37
CA VAL A 55 4.96 -1.79 -9.08
C VAL A 55 3.65 -2.58 -9.07
N LEU A 56 2.55 -1.98 -9.52
CA LEU A 56 1.25 -2.64 -9.59
C LEU A 56 1.29 -3.86 -10.52
N TYR A 57 1.88 -3.72 -11.71
CA TYR A 57 2.04 -4.82 -12.65
C TYR A 57 2.81 -6.00 -12.04
N ALA A 58 3.99 -5.72 -11.46
CA ALA A 58 4.80 -6.74 -10.80
C ALA A 58 4.07 -7.41 -9.61
N PHE A 59 3.27 -6.64 -8.87
CA PHE A 59 2.46 -7.16 -7.77
C PHE A 59 1.40 -8.14 -8.27
N PHE A 60 0.60 -7.74 -9.26
CA PHE A 60 -0.47 -8.57 -9.80
C PHE A 60 0.04 -9.83 -10.53
N SER A 61 1.13 -9.72 -11.32
CA SER A 61 1.73 -10.89 -11.98
C SER A 61 2.19 -11.95 -10.98
N LYS A 62 2.72 -11.54 -9.82
CA LYS A 62 3.10 -12.49 -8.74
C LYS A 62 1.91 -13.13 -8.04
N MET A 63 0.72 -12.53 -8.12
CA MET A 63 -0.52 -13.09 -7.56
C MET A 63 -1.24 -14.03 -8.53
N GLY A 64 -0.65 -14.35 -9.69
CA GLY A 64 -1.26 -15.23 -10.69
C GLY A 64 -2.35 -14.56 -11.52
N LYS A 65 -2.44 -13.22 -11.48
CA LYS A 65 -3.20 -12.44 -12.44
C LYS A 65 -2.19 -11.80 -13.40
N TYR A 66 -2.20 -12.27 -14.65
CA TYR A 66 -1.26 -11.98 -15.75
C TYR A 66 0.06 -12.75 -15.70
#